data_AF-A0A8S2XWW0-F1
#
_entry.id   AF-A0A8S2XWW0-F1
#
_cell.length_a   1.000
_cell.length_b   1.000
_cell.length_c   1.000
_cell.angle_alpha   90.00
_cell.angle_beta   90.00
_cell.angle_gamma   90.00
#
_symmetry.space_group_name_H-M   'P 1'
#
loop_
_entity.id
_entity.type
_entity.pdbx_description
1 polymer ?
#
loop_
_entity_poly.entity_id
_entity_poly.type
_entity_poly.pdbx_seq_one_letter_code
_entity_poly.pdbx_strand_id
1 'polypeptide(L)'
;MELTRTEFEQMLETTCQSVLKYLFDRKFTPVQRKITPEEQQDNSELTISKQPTNQSLQELLDRIMTAAESGRNSRHPGYMQYMPSGGLLHSVLSDLVGKCLNKYTGYYMGAPDLVDL
;
A
#
# COMPACT_ATOMS: atom_id res chain seq x y z
N MET A 1 18.00 -16.44 -2.25
CA MET A 1 17.10 -17.44 -1.67
C MET A 1 15.79 -17.25 -2.40
N GLU A 2 15.36 -18.22 -3.19
CA GLU A 2 14.08 -18.09 -3.92
C GLU A 2 12.92 -18.29 -2.95
N LEU A 3 11.89 -17.45 -3.07
CA LEU A 3 10.69 -17.53 -2.26
C LEU A 3 9.90 -18.78 -2.67
N THR A 4 9.53 -19.64 -1.72
CA THR A 4 8.72 -20.80 -2.04
C THR A 4 7.28 -20.39 -2.36
N ARG A 5 6.57 -21.24 -3.11
CA ARG A 5 5.15 -21.03 -3.41
C ARG A 5 4.31 -20.88 -2.14
N THR A 6 4.52 -21.75 -1.15
CA THR A 6 3.78 -21.75 0.11
C THR A 6 4.02 -20.46 0.90
N GLU A 7 5.27 -20.00 0.97
CA GLU A 7 5.58 -18.72 1.62
C GLU A 7 4.88 -17.56 0.90
N PHE A 8 4.93 -17.52 -0.43
CA PHE A 8 4.26 -16.46 -1.19
C PHE A 8 2.73 -16.47 -1.01
N GLU A 9 2.10 -17.64 -1.02
CA GLU A 9 0.67 -17.79 -0.76
C GLU A 9 0.30 -17.27 0.63
N GLN A 10 1.09 -17.59 1.65
CA GLN A 10 0.88 -17.10 3.01
C GLN A 10 1.07 -15.58 3.12
N MET A 11 2.07 -15.02 2.42
CA MET A 11 2.28 -13.57 2.35
C MET A 11 1.11 -12.85 1.69
N LEU A 12 0.59 -13.40 0.59
CA LEU A 12 -0.55 -12.85 -0.13
C LEU A 12 -1.81 -12.88 0.74
N GLU A 13 -2.09 -14.00 1.38
CA GLU A 13 -3.26 -14.15 2.27
C GLU A 13 -3.19 -13.14 3.43
N THR A 14 -2.06 -13.07 4.13
CA THR A 14 -1.86 -12.14 5.26
C THR A 14 -2.04 -10.68 4.83
N THR A 15 -1.52 -10.33 3.66
CA THR A 15 -1.65 -8.98 3.09
C THR A 15 -3.09 -8.66 2.74
N CYS A 16 -3.78 -9.56 2.03
CA CYS A 16 -5.18 -9.40 1.65
C CYS A 16 -6.10 -9.24 2.87
N GLN A 17 -5.94 -10.10 3.89
CA GLN A 17 -6.71 -10.01 5.13
C GLN A 17 -6.50 -8.66 5.83
N SER A 18 -5.25 -8.19 5.93
CA SER A 18 -4.93 -6.89 6.53
C SER A 18 -5.55 -5.72 5.76
N VAL A 19 -5.54 -5.76 4.43
CA VAL A 19 -6.16 -4.75 3.57
C VAL A 19 -7.69 -4.75 3.71
N LEU A 20 -8.33 -5.92 3.72
CA LEU A 20 -9.78 -6.03 3.91
C LEU A 20 -10.21 -5.47 5.26
N LYS A 21 -9.50 -5.84 6.34
CA LYS A 21 -9.71 -5.30 7.69
C LYS A 21 -9.58 -3.79 7.71
N TYR A 22 -8.58 -3.23 7.03
CA TYR A 22 -8.40 -1.78 6.96
C TYR A 22 -9.53 -1.08 6.19
N LEU A 23 -9.99 -1.65 5.07
CA LEU A 23 -10.96 -1.02 4.18
C LEU A 23 -12.42 -1.13 4.64
N PHE A 24 -12.80 -2.26 5.25
CA PHE A 24 -14.21 -2.59 5.50
C PHE A 24 -14.59 -2.63 6.98
N ASP A 25 -13.68 -3.01 7.87
CA ASP A 25 -14.02 -3.18 9.30
C ASP A 25 -13.90 -1.89 10.10
N ARG A 26 -13.38 -0.82 9.50
CA ARG A 26 -13.11 0.44 10.19
C ARG A 26 -14.19 1.50 9.96
N LYS A 27 -14.55 2.19 11.04
CA LYS A 27 -15.34 3.43 10.97
C LYS A 27 -14.51 4.50 10.27
N PHE A 28 -15.14 5.32 9.42
CA PHE A 28 -14.47 6.38 8.68
C PHE A 28 -13.58 7.23 9.59
N THR A 29 -12.30 7.29 9.26
CA THR A 29 -11.32 8.18 9.89
C THR A 29 -11.57 9.62 9.44
N PRO A 30 -11.20 10.64 10.25
CA PRO A 30 -11.37 12.03 9.85
C PRO A 30 -10.67 12.35 8.52
N VAL A 31 -11.24 13.28 7.74
CA VAL A 31 -10.71 13.74 6.43
C VAL A 31 -9.22 14.09 6.50
N GLN A 32 -8.79 14.69 7.61
CA GLN A 32 -7.41 15.03 7.88
C GLN A 32 -7.14 14.93 9.37
N ARG A 33 -6.09 14.21 9.75
CA ARG A 33 -5.54 14.29 11.10
C ARG A 33 -4.63 15.51 11.18
N LYS A 34 -4.88 16.40 12.15
CA LYS A 34 -3.93 17.48 12.48
C LYS A 34 -2.76 16.86 13.24
N ILE A 35 -1.55 17.16 12.80
CA ILE A 35 -0.30 16.76 13.45
C ILE A 35 0.05 17.86 14.45
N THR A 36 0.52 17.54 15.65
CA THR A 36 0.99 18.57 16.60
C THR A 36 2.36 19.11 16.17
N PRO A 37 2.73 20.33 16.56
CA PRO A 37 4.06 20.88 16.26
C PRO A 37 5.21 20.02 16.80
N GLU A 38 4.99 19.32 17.92
CA GLU A 38 5.98 18.40 18.51
C GLU A 38 6.23 17.17 17.64
N GLU A 39 5.17 16.58 17.08
CA GLU A 39 5.26 15.44 16.14
C GLU A 39 5.94 15.84 14.81
N GLN A 40 5.88 17.11 14.41
CA GLN A 40 6.57 17.60 13.21
C GLN A 40 8.09 17.73 13.41
N GLN A 41 8.53 18.10 14.62
CA GLN A 41 9.95 18.31 14.94
C GLN A 41 10.71 16.96 15.02
N ASP A 42 10.11 15.96 15.63
CA ASP A 42 10.69 14.62 15.87
C ASP A 42 10.95 13.82 14.56
N ASN A 43 10.14 14.06 13.52
CA ASN A 43 10.28 13.38 12.23
C ASN A 43 11.38 13.97 11.31
N SER A 44 11.95 15.12 11.63
CA SER A 44 13.01 15.73 10.84
C SER A 44 14.37 15.01 10.96
N GLU A 45 14.51 14.17 11.98
CA GLU A 45 15.67 13.30 12.23
C GLU A 45 15.40 11.82 11.88
N LEU A 46 14.52 11.54 10.91
CA LEU A 46 14.31 10.18 10.39
C LEU A 46 15.59 9.65 9.73
N THR A 47 16.48 9.15 10.59
CA THR A 47 17.62 8.34 10.22
C THR A 47 17.02 7.08 9.60
N ILE A 48 17.08 6.96 8.28
CA ILE A 48 16.77 5.72 7.56
C ILE A 48 17.86 4.73 7.96
N SER A 49 17.71 4.14 9.15
CA SER A 49 18.52 3.00 9.57
C SER A 49 18.13 1.86 8.65
N LYS A 50 18.98 1.58 7.68
CA LYS A 50 18.85 0.50 6.68
C LYS A 50 19.09 -0.88 7.30
N GLN A 51 18.92 -1.02 8.61
CA GLN A 51 19.11 -2.28 9.32
C GLN A 51 17.94 -3.19 8.97
N PRO A 52 18.19 -4.42 8.48
CA PRO A 52 17.13 -5.40 8.30
C PRO A 52 16.52 -5.70 9.67
N THR A 53 15.30 -5.21 9.89
CA THR A 53 14.55 -5.55 11.10
C THR A 53 14.08 -7.00 10.98
N ASN A 54 14.30 -7.81 12.01
CA ASN A 54 13.83 -9.20 12.09
C ASN A 54 12.33 -9.25 12.44
N GLN A 55 11.54 -8.42 11.76
CA GLN A 55 10.10 -8.25 11.98
C GLN A 55 9.33 -9.22 11.10
N SER A 56 8.27 -9.79 11.65
CA SER A 56 7.31 -10.58 10.87
C SER A 56 6.55 -9.69 9.88
N LEU A 57 6.05 -10.28 8.79
CA LEU A 57 5.22 -9.58 7.81
C LEU A 57 3.99 -8.94 8.48
N GLN A 58 3.35 -9.64 9.42
CA GLN A 58 2.17 -9.13 10.13
C GLN A 58 2.49 -7.85 10.90
N GLU A 59 3.60 -7.81 11.65
CA GLU A 59 4.01 -6.61 12.39
C GLU A 59 4.32 -5.43 11.47
N LEU A 60 4.93 -5.70 10.30
CA LEU A 60 5.17 -4.68 9.29
C LEU A 60 3.87 -4.14 8.72
N LEU A 61 2.92 -5.01 8.39
CA LEU A 61 1.60 -4.62 7.88
C LEU A 61 0.83 -3.82 8.93
N ASP A 62 0.79 -4.26 10.19
CA ASP A 62 0.10 -3.55 11.27
C ASP A 62 0.68 -2.14 11.47
N ARG A 63 2.01 -2.00 11.40
CA ARG A 63 2.67 -0.70 11.46
C ARG A 63 2.33 0.18 10.26
N ILE A 64 2.30 -0.36 9.05
CA ILE A 64 1.90 0.37 7.83
C ILE A 64 0.44 0.83 7.95
N MET A 65 -0.48 -0.06 8.35
CA MET A 65 -1.89 0.26 8.48
C MET A 65 -2.14 1.31 9.57
N THR A 66 -1.38 1.26 10.67
CA THR A 66 -1.40 2.28 11.73
C THR A 66 -0.87 3.62 11.21
N ALA A 67 0.26 3.62 10.49
CA ALA A 67 0.83 4.83 9.91
C ALA A 67 -0.12 5.50 8.89
N ALA A 68 -0.87 4.69 8.13
CA ALA A 68 -1.88 5.14 7.18
C ALA A 68 -3.09 5.84 7.83
N GLU A 69 -3.22 5.84 9.16
CA GLU A 69 -4.24 6.63 9.88
C GLU A 69 -3.88 8.12 9.97
N SER A 70 -2.61 8.43 9.79
CA SER A 70 -2.10 9.81 9.81
C SER A 70 -2.21 10.47 8.43
N GLY A 71 -2.29 11.81 8.41
CA GLY A 71 -2.32 12.59 7.18
C GLY A 71 -3.73 12.86 6.63
N ARG A 72 -3.82 13.02 5.30
CA ARG A 72 -5.05 13.34 4.58
C ARG A 72 -5.65 12.06 3.99
N ASN A 73 -6.94 11.84 4.22
CA ASN A 73 -7.66 10.70 3.67
C ASN A 73 -8.37 11.11 2.37
N SER A 74 -7.72 10.88 1.23
CA SER A 74 -8.28 11.20 -0.09
C SER A 74 -9.49 10.33 -0.49
N ARG A 75 -9.70 9.19 0.17
CA ARG A 75 -10.86 8.31 -0.02
C ARG A 75 -12.07 8.79 0.79
N HIS A 76 -11.90 9.72 1.73
CA HIS A 76 -13.01 10.19 2.55
C HIS A 76 -14.05 10.94 1.70
N PRO A 77 -15.37 10.70 1.84
CA PRO A 77 -16.39 11.35 1.02
C PRO A 77 -16.43 12.88 1.17
N GLY A 78 -15.97 13.39 2.31
CA GLY A 78 -15.78 14.82 2.58
C GLY A 78 -14.44 15.41 2.11
N TYR A 79 -13.57 14.64 1.44
CA TYR A 79 -12.29 15.15 0.93
C TYR A 79 -12.49 15.84 -0.42
N MET A 80 -12.40 17.17 -0.42
CA MET A 80 -12.68 18.01 -1.59
C MET A 80 -11.45 18.79 -2.09
N GLN A 81 -10.25 18.43 -1.63
CA GLN A 81 -9.01 19.11 -2.02
C GLN A 81 -8.27 18.29 -3.09
N TYR A 82 -7.78 18.94 -4.15
CA TYR A 82 -7.02 18.29 -5.24
C TYR A 82 -7.82 17.23 -6.00
N MET A 83 -7.19 16.57 -6.98
CA MET A 83 -7.76 15.40 -7.63
C MET A 83 -7.45 14.15 -6.79
N PRO A 84 -8.47 13.41 -6.29
CA PRO A 84 -8.22 12.21 -5.53
C PRO A 84 -7.59 11.15 -6.44
N SER A 85 -6.52 10.50 -5.94
CA SER A 85 -5.97 9.32 -6.58
C SER A 85 -7.03 8.22 -6.53
N GLY A 86 -7.45 7.74 -7.71
CA GLY A 86 -8.58 6.82 -7.91
C GLY A 86 -8.41 5.52 -7.15
N GLY A 87 -8.89 5.48 -5.90
CA GLY A 87 -8.90 4.32 -5.00
C GLY A 87 -9.89 3.23 -5.40
N LEU A 88 -9.93 2.90 -6.69
CA LEU A 88 -10.75 1.82 -7.24
C LEU A 88 -10.10 0.48 -6.90
N LEU A 89 -10.80 -0.36 -6.14
CA LEU A 89 -10.28 -1.67 -5.69
C LEU A 89 -9.87 -2.57 -6.87
N HIS A 90 -10.62 -2.51 -7.97
CA HIS A 90 -10.32 -3.26 -9.20
C HIS A 90 -8.97 -2.85 -9.81
N SER A 91 -8.60 -1.56 -9.73
CA SER A 91 -7.31 -1.08 -10.22
C SER A 91 -6.14 -1.63 -9.40
N VAL A 92 -6.33 -1.83 -8.09
CA VAL A 92 -5.31 -2.43 -7.22
C VAL A 92 -5.05 -3.88 -7.61
N LEU A 93 -6.12 -4.64 -7.92
CA LEU A 93 -5.98 -6.02 -8.41
C LEU A 93 -5.26 -6.07 -9.76
N SER A 94 -5.57 -5.14 -10.66
CA SER A 94 -4.87 -5.02 -11.93
C SER A 94 -3.38 -4.70 -11.75
N ASP A 95 -3.02 -3.81 -10.83
CA ASP A 95 -1.62 -3.47 -10.53
C ASP A 95 -0.87 -4.65 -9.92
N LEU A 96 -1.50 -5.42 -9.02
CA LEU A 96 -0.93 -6.66 -8.50
C LEU A 96 -0.61 -7.65 -9.63
N VAL A 97 -1.58 -7.92 -10.50
CA VAL A 97 -1.37 -8.84 -11.64
C VAL A 97 -0.26 -8.33 -12.56
N GLY A 98 -0.27 -7.04 -12.92
CA GLY A 98 0.77 -6.43 -13.74
C GLY A 98 2.16 -6.57 -13.15
N LYS A 99 2.30 -6.34 -11.83
CA LYS A 99 3.57 -6.52 -11.11
C LYS A 99 4.00 -7.98 -11.02
N CYS A 100 3.08 -8.92 -10.89
CA CYS A 100 3.39 -10.35 -10.91
C CYS A 100 3.82 -10.84 -12.30
N LEU A 101 3.17 -10.37 -13.37
CA LEU A 101 3.56 -10.69 -14.75
C LEU A 101 4.94 -10.11 -15.10
N ASN A 102 5.24 -8.93 -14.54
CA ASN A 102 6.54 -8.25 -14.64
C ASN A 102 7.06 -8.18 -16.10
N LYS A 103 6.15 -7.88 -17.03
CA LYS A 103 6.45 -7.75 -18.46
C LYS A 103 6.66 -6.29 -18.85
N TYR A 104 7.61 -6.04 -19.75
CA TYR A 104 7.88 -4.71 -20.26
C TYR A 104 6.95 -4.40 -21.44
N THR A 105 5.87 -3.65 -21.17
CA THR A 105 4.89 -3.21 -22.18
C THR A 105 5.25 -1.89 -22.86
N GLY A 106 6.38 -1.25 -22.48
CA GLY A 106 6.85 -0.01 -23.10
C GLY A 106 7.38 -0.18 -24.53
N TYR A 107 7.52 -1.42 -25.01
CA TYR A 107 7.93 -1.75 -26.37
C TYR A 107 7.20 -3.02 -26.81
N TYR A 108 6.62 -3.01 -28.02
CA TYR A 108 5.75 -4.08 -28.53
C TYR A 108 6.37 -5.47 -28.37
N MET A 109 7.63 -5.68 -28.78
CA MET A 109 8.27 -7.00 -28.68
C MET A 109 8.50 -7.48 -27.24
N GLY A 110 8.39 -6.59 -26.24
CA GLY A 110 8.51 -6.95 -24.83
C GLY A 110 7.29 -7.71 -24.29
N ALA A 111 6.10 -7.45 -24.84
CA ALA A 111 4.86 -8.15 -24.51
C ALA A 111 3.74 -7.89 -25.55
N PRO A 112 3.83 -8.45 -26.78
CA PRO A 112 2.92 -8.11 -27.88
C PRO A 112 1.44 -8.22 -27.50
N ASP A 113 1.04 -9.39 -26.99
CA ASP A 113 -0.36 -9.66 -26.65
C ASP A 113 -0.87 -8.80 -25.50
N LEU A 114 0.01 -8.36 -24.58
CA LEU A 114 -0.39 -7.47 -23.46
C LEU A 114 -0.48 -6.01 -23.89
N VAL A 115 0.25 -5.61 -24.94
CA VAL A 115 0.18 -4.27 -25.52
C VAL A 115 -1.12 -4.09 -26.31
N ASP A 116 -1.64 -5.18 -26.86
CA ASP A 116 -2.84 -5.19 -27.69
C ASP A 116 -4.16 -5.36 -26.90
N LEU A 117 -4.12 -5.47 -25.56
CA LEU A 117 -5.29 -5.54 -24.67
C LEU A 117 -5.96 -4.18 -24.46
#